data_AF-A0A938G8W6-F1
#
_entry.id   AF-A0A938G8W6-F1
#
_cell.length_a   1.000
_cell.length_b   1.000
_cell.length_c   1.000
_cell.angle_alpha   90.00
_cell.angle_beta   90.00
_cell.angle_gamma   90.00
#
_symmetry.space_group_name_H-M   'P 1'
#
loop_
_entity.id
_entity.type
_entity.pdbx_description
1 polymer ?
#
loop_
_entity_poly.entity_id
_entity_poly.type
_entity_poly.pdbx_seq_one_letter_code
_entity_poly.pdbx_strand_id
1 'polypeptide(L)'
;MADLQFFFDPVCPWAYITSRWVTEVQQQRNYDVSWKFISLFMINDERGYGEGKQAWRDGHFAGLQALRVASAARAAAGNDA
;
A
#
# COMPACT_ATOMS: atom_id res chain seq x y z
N MET A 1 19.13 7.26 3.64
CA MET A 1 18.04 6.53 4.34
C MET A 1 16.83 7.44 4.26
N ALA A 2 15.67 6.97 3.81
CA ALA A 2 14.51 7.86 3.65
C ALA A 2 14.04 8.39 5.02
N ASP A 3 13.59 9.65 5.04
CA ASP A 3 13.04 10.30 6.24
C ASP A 3 11.68 9.71 6.63
N LEU A 4 10.91 9.24 5.63
CA LEU A 4 9.61 8.62 5.80
C LEU A 4 9.52 7.28 5.07
N GLN A 5 9.04 6.25 5.76
CA GLN A 5 8.61 4.99 5.13
C GLN A 5 7.08 4.96 5.05
N PHE A 6 6.54 4.95 3.84
CA PHE A 6 5.10 4.94 3.62
C PHE A 6 4.61 3.57 3.16
N PHE A 7 3.82 2.89 4.00
CA PHE A 7 3.27 1.57 3.68
C PHE A 7 1.88 1.72 3.05
N PHE A 8 1.68 1.10 1.88
CA PHE A 8 0.39 1.14 1.19
C PHE A 8 -0.10 -0.24 0.75
N ASP A 9 -1.43 -0.37 0.75
CA ASP A 9 -2.19 -1.35 -0.01
C ASP A 9 -3.06 -0.57 -1.02
N PRO A 10 -3.06 -0.92 -2.32
CA PRO A 10 -3.85 -0.22 -3.34
C PRO A 10 -5.34 -0.12 -3.06
N VAL A 11 -5.93 -1.07 -2.30
CA VAL A 11 -7.37 -1.03 -2.00
C VAL A 11 -7.69 -0.28 -0.70
N CYS A 12 -6.68 0.14 0.06
CA CYS A 12 -6.89 0.87 1.30
C CYS A 12 -7.25 2.34 1.01
N PRO A 13 -8.47 2.80 1.33
CA PRO A 13 -8.88 4.18 1.08
C PRO A 13 -8.06 5.18 1.90
N TRP A 14 -7.65 4.78 3.11
CA TRP A 14 -6.84 5.62 4.00
C TRP A 14 -5.43 5.79 3.47
N ALA A 15 -4.79 4.69 3.03
CA ALA A 15 -3.46 4.77 2.43
C ALA A 15 -3.47 5.61 1.14
N TYR A 16 -4.57 5.58 0.37
CA TYR A 16 -4.73 6.46 -0.79
C TYR A 16 -4.77 7.94 -0.39
N ILE A 17 -5.66 8.32 0.54
CA ILE A 17 -5.76 9.73 0.96
C ILE A 17 -4.42 10.22 1.56
N THR A 18 -3.81 9.42 2.43
CA THR A 18 -2.54 9.80 3.05
C THR A 18 -1.39 9.83 2.05
N SER A 19 -1.36 8.97 1.02
CA SER A 19 -0.31 9.02 0.00
C SER A 19 -0.36 10.32 -0.79
N ARG A 20 -1.56 10.83 -1.11
CA ARG A 20 -1.73 12.14 -1.77
C ARG A 20 -1.15 13.26 -0.92
N TRP A 21 -1.47 13.26 0.38
CA TRP A 21 -0.91 14.23 1.32
C TRP A 21 0.60 14.12 1.45
N VAL A 22 1.16 12.90 1.54
CA VAL A 22 2.62 12.69 1.59
C VAL A 22 3.30 13.25 0.34
N THR A 23 2.74 13.03 -0.86
CA THR A 23 3.27 13.62 -2.09
C THR A 23 3.18 15.14 -2.10
N GLU A 24 2.07 15.71 -1.60
CA GLU A 24 1.88 17.16 -1.52
C GLU A 24 2.90 17.81 -0.57
N VAL A 25 3.09 17.26 0.63
CA VAL A 25 4.02 17.81 1.62
C VAL A 25 5.47 17.62 1.14
N GLN A 26 5.79 16.54 0.41
CA GLN A 26 7.11 16.33 -0.18
C GLN A 26 7.49 17.43 -1.19
N GLN A 27 6.50 18.02 -1.87
CA GLN A 27 6.76 19.17 -2.75
C GLN A 27 7.03 20.47 -1.98
N GLN A 28 6.57 20.56 -0.73
CA GLN A 28 6.68 21.74 0.12
C GLN A 28 7.83 21.66 1.13
N ARG A 29 8.45 20.49 1.29
CA ARG A 29 9.46 20.20 2.31
C ARG A 29 10.51 19.28 1.71
N ASN A 30 11.78 19.49 2.05
CA ASN A 30 12.88 18.68 1.55
C ASN A 30 13.04 17.39 2.38
N TYR A 31 12.23 16.37 2.13
CA TYR A 31 12.36 15.03 2.73
C TYR A 31 12.15 13.90 1.71
N ASP A 32 12.82 12.77 1.95
CA ASP A 32 12.76 11.60 1.10
C ASP A 32 11.72 10.57 1.59
N VAL A 33 10.96 10.01 0.65
CA VAL A 33 9.94 8.99 0.92
C VAL A 33 10.37 7.65 0.34
N SER A 34 10.39 6.60 1.17
CA SER A 34 10.49 5.22 0.69
C SER A 34 9.13 4.54 0.74
N TRP A 35 8.59 4.23 -0.44
CA TRP A 35 7.33 3.50 -0.57
C TRP A 35 7.51 2.03 -0.21
N LYS A 36 6.64 1.49 0.64
CA LYS A 36 6.64 0.11 1.13
C LYS A 36 5.28 -0.54 0.89
N PHE A 37 5.26 -1.85 0.77
CA PHE A 37 4.03 -2.62 0.60
C PHE A 37 3.51 -3.08 1.96
N ILE A 38 2.20 -3.05 2.14
CA ILE A 38 1.48 -3.79 3.18
C ILE A 38 0.26 -4.42 2.51
N SER A 39 -0.03 -5.69 2.81
CA SER A 39 -1.23 -6.35 2.28
C SER A 39 -2.30 -6.46 3.36
N LEU A 40 -3.44 -5.78 3.14
CA LEU A 40 -4.62 -5.93 3.98
C LEU A 40 -5.16 -7.36 3.94
N PHE A 41 -4.99 -8.07 2.83
CA PHE A 41 -5.38 -9.47 2.76
C PHE A 41 -4.57 -10.31 3.75
N MET A 42 -3.24 -10.25 3.66
CA MET A 42 -2.36 -11.10 4.47
C MET A 42 -2.54 -10.83 5.97
N ILE A 43 -2.58 -9.56 6.40
CA ILE A 43 -2.72 -9.23 7.83
C ILE A 43 -4.09 -9.63 8.41
N ASN A 44 -5.15 -9.66 7.59
CA ASN A 44 -6.49 -9.98 8.04
C ASN A 44 -6.82 -11.48 7.87
N ASP A 45 -6.18 -12.18 6.94
CA ASP A 45 -6.35 -13.63 6.78
C ASP A 45 -5.85 -14.36 8.05
N GLU A 46 -4.74 -13.90 8.64
CA GLU A 46 -4.24 -14.41 9.93
C GLU A 46 -5.21 -14.15 11.10
N ARG A 47 -5.96 -13.05 11.07
CA ARG A 47 -6.91 -12.67 12.11
C ARG A 47 -8.29 -13.31 11.93
N GLY A 48 -8.59 -13.76 10.72
CA GLY A 48 -9.90 -14.19 10.30
C GLY A 48 -10.82 -13.02 9.91
N TYR A 49 -11.58 -13.23 8.84
CA TYR A 49 -12.69 -12.33 8.48
C TYR A 49 -13.94 -12.77 9.23
N GLY A 50 -14.67 -11.82 9.84
CA GLY A 50 -15.94 -12.12 10.50
C GLY A 50 -17.04 -12.59 9.53
N GLU A 51 -18.12 -13.14 10.07
CA GLU A 51 -19.28 -13.56 9.28
C GLU A 51 -19.86 -12.41 8.45
N GLY A 52 -20.30 -12.73 7.24
CA GLY A 52 -20.81 -11.73 6.29
C GLY A 52 -19.75 -10.80 5.69
N LYS A 53 -18.45 -11.00 5.98
CA LYS A 53 -17.36 -10.14 5.48
C LYS A 53 -16.70 -10.62 4.19
N GLN A 54 -17.33 -11.51 3.43
CA GLN A 54 -16.75 -12.07 2.20
C GLN A 54 -16.37 -11.00 1.18
N ALA A 55 -17.23 -9.99 0.94
CA ALA A 55 -16.91 -8.90 0.02
C ALA A 55 -15.65 -8.10 0.42
N TRP A 56 -15.40 -7.93 1.72
CA TRP A 56 -14.17 -7.29 2.21
C TRP A 56 -12.96 -8.18 1.98
N ARG A 57 -13.09 -9.49 2.20
CA ARG A 57 -12.03 -10.46 1.91
C ARG A 57 -11.65 -10.45 0.44
N ASP A 58 -12.64 -10.45 -0.44
CA ASP A 58 -12.43 -10.45 -1.89
C ASP A 58 -11.79 -9.13 -2.35
N GLY A 59 -12.25 -7.99 -1.80
CA GLY A 59 -11.63 -6.68 -2.05
C GLY A 59 -10.16 -6.63 -1.60
N HIS A 60 -9.86 -7.11 -0.39
CA HIS A 60 -8.48 -7.20 0.08
C HIS A 60 -7.64 -8.16 -0.78
N PHE A 61 -8.21 -9.27 -1.25
CA PHE A 61 -7.52 -10.21 -2.14
C PHE A 61 -7.16 -9.56 -3.48
N ALA A 62 -8.04 -8.74 -4.05
CA ALA A 62 -7.72 -7.93 -5.22
C ALA A 62 -6.55 -6.96 -4.94
N GLY A 63 -6.48 -6.38 -3.73
CA GLY A 63 -5.33 -5.59 -3.27
C GLY A 63 -4.02 -6.37 -3.28
N LEU A 64 -4.02 -7.62 -2.78
CA LEU A 64 -2.84 -8.50 -2.87
C LEU A 64 -2.42 -8.78 -4.32
N GLN A 65 -3.38 -8.99 -5.23
CA GLN A 65 -3.06 -9.18 -6.65
C GLN A 65 -2.42 -7.92 -7.25
N ALA A 66 -2.95 -6.74 -6.96
CA ALA A 66 -2.36 -5.48 -7.40
C ALA A 66 -0.95 -5.25 -6.82
N LEU A 67 -0.72 -5.60 -5.55
CA LEU A 67 0.59 -5.54 -4.92
C LEU A 67 1.62 -6.46 -5.60
N ARG A 68 1.22 -7.62 -6.12
CA ARG A 68 2.12 -8.49 -6.90
C ARG A 68 2.57 -7.81 -8.19
N VAL A 69 1.67 -7.09 -8.87
CA VAL A 69 2.01 -6.28 -10.05
C VAL A 69 2.95 -5.13 -9.66
N ALA A 70 2.65 -4.39 -8.58
CA ALA A 70 3.52 -3.32 -8.08
C ALA A 70 4.91 -3.84 -7.67
N SER A 71 4.98 -5.04 -7.08
CA SER A 71 6.24 -5.69 -6.74
C SER A 71 7.06 -6.06 -7.98
N ALA A 72 6.41 -6.55 -9.04
CA ALA A 72 7.08 -6.82 -10.31
C ALA A 72 7.60 -5.53 -10.97
N ALA A 73 6.80 -4.47 -10.97
CA ALA A 73 7.22 -3.15 -11.46
C ALA A 73 8.43 -2.62 -10.68
N ARG A 74 8.41 -2.70 -9.35
CA ARG A 74 9.54 -2.33 -8.50
C ARG A 74 10.79 -3.15 -8.78
N ALA A 75 10.66 -4.46 -9.00
CA ALA A 75 11.80 -5.32 -9.32
C ALA A 75 12.43 -4.93 -10.68
N ALA A 76 11.63 -4.47 -11.64
CA ALA A 76 12.09 -4.06 -12.95
C ALA A 76 12.67 -2.64 -13.01
N ALA A 77 12.12 -1.69 -12.25
CA ALA A 77 12.40 -0.26 -12.39
C ALA A 77 12.96 0.42 -11.13
N GLY A 78 13.06 -0.29 -10.00
CA GLY A 78 13.44 0.30 -8.71
C GLY A 78 12.26 0.86 -7.93
N ASN A 79 12.54 1.49 -6.78
CA ASN A 79 11.51 1.95 -5.85
C ASN A 79 11.04 3.40 -6.05
N ASP A 80 11.76 4.14 -6.90
CA ASP A 80 11.50 5.56 -7.16
C ASP A 80 10.69 5.77 -8.46
N ALA A 81 10.37 4.68 -9.15
CA ALA A 81 9.63 4.63 -10.41
C ALA A 81 8.11 4.60 -10.21
#